data_AF-A0ABD6Q2G2-F1
#
_entry.id   AF-A0ABD6Q2G2-F1
#
_cell.length_a   1.000
_cell.length_b   1.000
_cell.length_c   1.000
_cell.angle_alpha   90.00
_cell.angle_beta   90.00
_cell.angle_gamma   90.00
#
_symmetry.space_group_name_H-M   'P 1'
#
loop_
_entity.id
_entity.type
_entity.pdbx_description
1 polymer ?
#
loop_
_entity_poly.entity_id
_entity_poly.type
_entity_poly.pdbx_seq_one_letter_code
_entity_poly.pdbx_strand_id
1 'polypeptide(L)'
;MASRGLCARSARAMAAPADGIDRMKFPRVTRRFMWPRCLAASLAACACAAAPARPALAASPASAVSPTATVAPSPAASGASSAASGTSASEVAIPLPRMHPPLSPADAASATARAVDMRKRFAQEVTRRLNVPASEQRAYGQRLQQALAANGLADLAGEYVVMVDRAPAVQALFIYFRATSANAWLMIGAAPVATGLPGKYDHFTTPLGVFTHTPDNMDFRAEGTTNDNGIRGYGRRDMRIYDFGWVDSERGWGKGGVSAMRFQMHATDPERLEPVLGIRHSKGCVRIPASLNTFIDRHGMLDADYDARAEEGRSFWVLHPGRDITPNEGRYLVVIDTARKTRPAWAPLPGRNAWAKVPKGGDTAD
;
A
#
# COMPACT_ATOMS: atom_id res chain seq x y z
N MET A 1 -30.65 16.40 58.06
CA MET A 1 -31.10 17.81 58.15
C MET A 1 -30.00 18.71 57.57
N ALA A 2 -30.37 19.79 56.85
CA ALA A 2 -29.49 20.78 56.18
C ALA A 2 -28.48 20.18 55.16
N SER A 3 -28.56 20.34 53.84
CA SER A 3 -28.97 21.44 52.92
C SER A 3 -28.06 22.66 52.87
N ARG A 4 -27.21 22.69 51.82
CA ARG A 4 -26.67 23.84 51.05
C ARG A 4 -25.85 23.25 49.87
N GLY A 5 -26.02 23.56 48.59
CA GLY A 5 -27.00 24.46 47.94
C GLY A 5 -26.36 25.53 47.06
N LEU A 6 -25.68 25.15 45.97
CA LEU A 6 -25.21 26.00 44.86
C LEU A 6 -24.82 25.11 43.68
N CYS A 7 -24.84 25.52 42.41
CA CYS A 7 -25.74 26.41 41.67
C CYS A 7 -25.44 26.15 40.17
N ALA A 8 -26.41 25.69 39.39
CA ALA A 8 -26.17 25.38 37.97
C ALA A 8 -26.09 26.66 37.13
N ARG A 9 -25.12 26.74 36.19
CA ARG A 9 -25.16 27.70 35.08
C ARG A 9 -25.01 26.97 33.74
N SER A 10 -26.14 26.84 33.07
CA SER A 10 -26.21 26.50 31.65
C SER A 10 -25.70 27.67 30.82
N ALA A 11 -24.87 27.40 29.81
CA ALA A 11 -24.49 28.36 28.79
C ALA A 11 -24.77 27.75 27.41
N ARG A 12 -25.87 28.19 26.81
CA ARG A 12 -26.37 27.76 25.50
C ARG A 12 -25.91 28.77 24.44
N ALA A 13 -25.09 28.36 23.49
CA ALA A 13 -24.78 29.11 22.28
C ALA A 13 -25.04 28.17 21.08
N MET A 14 -26.19 28.28 20.42
CA MET A 14 -26.43 29.22 19.30
C MET A 14 -25.51 28.92 18.10
N ALA A 15 -26.00 28.03 17.23
CA ALA A 15 -25.48 27.83 15.89
C ALA A 15 -26.17 28.82 14.92
N ALA A 16 -25.42 29.35 13.97
CA ALA A 16 -25.93 29.98 12.76
C ALA A 16 -24.91 29.78 11.62
N PRO A 17 -25.33 29.41 10.40
CA PRO A 17 -24.45 29.18 9.26
C PRO A 17 -24.26 30.45 8.42
N ALA A 18 -23.17 30.51 7.64
CA ALA A 18 -23.07 31.42 6.49
C ALA A 18 -22.09 30.87 5.45
N ASP A 19 -22.55 30.80 4.20
CA ASP A 19 -21.73 30.48 3.03
C ASP A 19 -20.64 31.53 2.77
N GLY A 20 -19.52 31.09 2.21
CA GLY A 20 -18.35 31.93 1.98
C GLY A 20 -17.40 31.37 0.93
N ILE A 21 -17.89 31.14 -0.29
CA ILE A 21 -17.03 30.83 -1.45
C ILE A 21 -16.28 32.11 -1.84
N ASP A 22 -15.06 32.29 -1.32
CA ASP A 22 -14.17 33.37 -1.78
C ASP A 22 -13.19 32.87 -2.86
N ARG A 23 -13.24 33.54 -4.02
CA ARG A 23 -12.38 33.28 -5.18
C ARG A 23 -11.03 33.97 -4.97
N MET A 24 -10.06 33.28 -4.38
CA MET A 24 -8.70 33.82 -4.35
C MET A 24 -8.08 33.87 -5.75
N LYS A 25 -7.78 35.09 -6.18
CA LYS A 25 -7.25 35.46 -7.50
C LYS A 25 -5.75 35.13 -7.59
N PHE A 26 -5.33 34.51 -8.68
CA PHE A 26 -3.91 34.35 -9.01
C PHE A 26 -3.28 35.71 -9.34
N PRO A 27 -2.16 36.11 -8.70
CA PRO A 27 -1.36 37.23 -9.18
C PRO A 27 -0.54 36.79 -10.40
N ARG A 28 -0.80 37.42 -11.56
CA ARG A 28 0.06 37.31 -12.75
C ARG A 28 1.44 37.92 -12.43
N VAL A 29 2.48 37.09 -12.33
CA VAL A 29 3.87 37.57 -12.35
C VAL A 29 4.43 37.44 -13.76
N THR A 30 4.53 38.58 -14.44
CA THR A 30 5.25 38.74 -15.70
C THR A 30 6.75 38.79 -15.45
N ARG A 31 7.52 37.89 -16.08
CA ARG A 31 8.95 38.14 -16.37
C ARG A 31 9.25 37.83 -17.83
N ARG A 32 9.69 38.88 -18.53
CA ARG A 32 10.25 38.79 -19.89
C ARG A 32 11.74 38.43 -19.79
N PHE A 33 12.19 37.63 -20.75
CA PHE A 33 13.52 37.63 -21.40
C PHE A 33 14.75 38.10 -20.61
N MET A 34 15.78 37.24 -20.60
CA MET A 34 16.99 37.53 -21.39
C MET A 34 17.71 36.24 -21.77
N TRP A 35 18.18 36.19 -23.02
CA TRP A 35 18.90 35.09 -23.64
C TRP A 35 20.31 35.60 -23.98
N PRO A 36 21.37 34.81 -23.79
CA PRO A 36 22.58 34.98 -24.60
C PRO A 36 22.71 33.82 -25.60
N ARG A 37 23.03 34.17 -26.85
CA ARG A 37 23.59 33.26 -27.86
C ARG A 37 25.11 33.49 -27.98
N CYS A 38 25.75 32.62 -28.76
CA CYS A 38 27.12 32.70 -29.28
C CYS A 38 28.22 32.07 -28.39
N LEU A 39 29.21 31.35 -28.93
CA LEU A 39 29.42 30.82 -30.31
C LEU A 39 30.43 29.63 -30.28
N ALA A 40 30.70 29.06 -31.46
CA ALA A 40 31.61 27.96 -31.82
C ALA A 40 33.01 27.94 -31.13
N ALA A 41 33.83 26.88 -31.13
CA ALA A 41 33.88 25.62 -31.91
C ALA A 41 34.45 24.46 -31.00
N SER A 42 35.07 23.33 -31.41
CA SER A 42 35.59 22.84 -32.70
C SER A 42 35.71 21.29 -32.77
N LEU A 43 36.43 20.78 -33.78
CA LEU A 43 36.63 19.38 -34.19
C LEU A 43 37.86 18.67 -33.57
N ALA A 44 37.72 17.36 -33.32
CA ALA A 44 38.63 16.25 -33.72
C ALA A 44 38.16 14.93 -33.06
N ALA A 45 38.36 13.71 -33.57
CA ALA A 45 38.51 13.07 -34.88
C ALA A 45 38.78 11.57 -34.58
N CYS A 46 38.15 10.65 -35.31
CA CYS A 46 38.47 9.22 -35.52
C CYS A 46 39.05 8.33 -34.39
N ALA A 47 38.37 7.19 -34.12
CA ALA A 47 38.90 5.85 -34.43
C ALA A 47 37.78 4.80 -34.52
N CYS A 48 37.88 3.89 -35.48
CA CYS A 48 36.88 2.84 -35.73
C CYS A 48 37.17 1.57 -34.91
N ALA A 49 36.12 0.84 -34.50
CA ALA A 49 36.21 -0.58 -34.18
C ALA A 49 34.96 -1.29 -34.72
N ALA A 50 35.14 -2.20 -35.68
CA ALA A 50 34.06 -2.97 -36.30
C ALA A 50 33.90 -4.34 -35.63
N ALA A 51 32.66 -4.80 -35.47
CA ALA A 51 32.33 -6.19 -35.17
C ALA A 51 31.02 -6.56 -35.90
N PRO A 52 30.85 -7.83 -36.33
CA PRO A 52 29.99 -8.15 -37.48
C PRO A 52 28.51 -8.38 -37.14
N ALA A 53 27.65 -8.07 -38.11
CA ALA A 53 26.24 -8.42 -38.09
C ALA A 53 26.00 -9.92 -38.33
N ARG A 54 24.90 -10.44 -37.76
CA ARG A 54 24.27 -11.71 -38.17
C ARG A 54 22.76 -11.51 -38.37
N PRO A 55 22.11 -12.34 -39.20
CA PRO A 55 21.05 -11.85 -40.07
C PRO A 55 19.65 -11.85 -39.47
N ALA A 56 18.80 -10.98 -40.03
CA ALA A 56 17.36 -11.02 -39.84
C ALA A 56 16.75 -12.30 -40.45
N LEU A 57 15.74 -12.86 -39.77
CA LEU A 57 14.86 -13.88 -40.32
C LEU A 57 13.52 -13.26 -40.72
N ALA A 58 13.00 -13.73 -41.86
CA ALA A 58 11.89 -13.16 -42.60
C ALA A 58 10.59 -13.03 -41.79
N ALA A 59 9.89 -11.91 -42.02
CA ALA A 59 8.44 -11.85 -41.90
C ALA A 59 7.82 -12.08 -43.29
N SER A 60 6.83 -12.97 -43.37
CA SER A 60 6.00 -13.16 -44.57
C SER A 60 4.65 -12.46 -44.42
N PRO A 61 3.98 -12.07 -45.53
CA PRO A 61 2.99 -11.00 -45.50
C PRO A 61 1.56 -11.48 -45.21
N ALA A 62 0.78 -10.59 -44.61
CA ALA A 62 -0.69 -10.66 -44.65
C ALA A 62 -1.21 -9.74 -45.77
N SER A 63 -2.03 -10.28 -46.66
CA SER A 63 -2.61 -9.55 -47.79
C SER A 63 -3.70 -8.57 -47.35
N ALA A 64 -3.90 -7.53 -48.17
CA ALA A 64 -4.95 -6.53 -48.01
C ALA A 64 -6.38 -7.10 -48.13
N VAL A 65 -7.38 -6.38 -47.61
CA VAL A 65 -8.39 -5.66 -48.42
C VAL A 65 -9.00 -4.52 -47.59
N SER A 66 -9.17 -3.36 -48.22
CA SER A 66 -10.28 -2.43 -47.95
C SER A 66 -10.83 -2.00 -49.31
N PRO A 67 -12.14 -1.72 -49.42
CA PRO A 67 -12.49 -0.32 -49.66
C PRO A 67 -13.73 0.17 -48.89
N THR A 68 -13.84 1.49 -48.81
CA THR A 68 -14.89 2.26 -48.13
C THR A 68 -15.99 2.79 -49.06
N ALA A 69 -17.09 3.26 -48.44
CA ALA A 69 -18.19 4.11 -48.96
C ALA A 69 -19.32 3.35 -49.70
N THR A 70 -20.61 3.56 -49.38
CA THR A 70 -21.35 4.84 -49.53
C THR A 70 -22.59 5.04 -48.61
N VAL A 71 -22.81 6.31 -48.24
CA VAL A 71 -24.05 7.11 -48.01
C VAL A 71 -25.43 6.42 -47.79
N ALA A 72 -26.05 6.75 -46.63
CA ALA A 72 -27.45 7.19 -46.29
C ALA A 72 -28.66 6.85 -47.22
N PRO A 73 -29.94 6.75 -46.73
CA PRO A 73 -30.53 7.56 -45.64
C PRO A 73 -31.55 6.88 -44.68
N SER A 74 -32.07 7.66 -43.73
CA SER A 74 -33.19 7.30 -42.84
C SER A 74 -34.57 7.45 -43.51
N PRO A 75 -35.60 6.80 -42.95
CA PRO A 75 -36.87 7.49 -42.71
C PRO A 75 -37.36 7.37 -41.26
N ALA A 76 -38.25 8.30 -40.87
CA ALA A 76 -38.86 8.35 -39.54
C ALA A 76 -40.20 7.59 -39.49
N ALA A 77 -40.58 7.11 -38.29
CA ALA A 77 -41.97 6.86 -37.93
C ALA A 77 -42.16 6.93 -36.41
N SER A 78 -43.14 7.71 -35.96
CA SER A 78 -43.56 7.79 -34.56
C SER A 78 -44.61 6.72 -34.27
N GLY A 79 -44.56 6.09 -33.09
CA GLY A 79 -45.58 5.16 -32.63
C GLY A 79 -45.45 4.90 -31.13
N ALA A 80 -46.48 5.21 -30.35
CA ALA A 80 -46.44 5.14 -28.89
C ALA A 80 -46.72 3.73 -28.36
N SER A 81 -46.14 3.37 -27.21
CA SER A 81 -46.89 3.00 -25.98
C SER A 81 -45.98 2.60 -24.83
N SER A 82 -46.45 2.87 -23.61
CA SER A 82 -45.78 2.56 -22.36
C SER A 82 -45.68 1.06 -22.07
N ALA A 83 -44.55 0.62 -21.52
CA ALA A 83 -44.49 -0.51 -20.60
C ALA A 83 -43.42 -0.23 -19.54
N ALA A 84 -43.83 -0.08 -18.29
CA ALA A 84 -42.90 0.08 -17.18
C ALA A 84 -42.33 -1.30 -16.82
N SER A 85 -41.05 -1.52 -17.14
CA SER A 85 -40.24 -2.57 -16.53
C SER A 85 -39.20 -1.88 -15.67
N GLY A 86 -39.58 -1.58 -14.43
CA GLY A 86 -38.65 -1.19 -13.39
C GLY A 86 -37.77 -2.39 -13.05
N THR A 87 -36.68 -2.57 -13.80
CA THR A 87 -35.59 -3.45 -13.38
C THR A 87 -35.09 -2.89 -12.05
N SER A 88 -35.53 -3.51 -10.95
CA SER A 88 -34.95 -3.25 -9.64
C SER A 88 -33.45 -3.44 -9.80
N ALA A 89 -32.69 -2.38 -9.54
CA ALA A 89 -31.24 -2.52 -9.47
C ALA A 89 -31.00 -3.55 -8.36
N SER A 90 -30.56 -4.75 -8.75
CA SER A 90 -30.23 -5.80 -7.80
C SER A 90 -29.22 -5.21 -6.83
N GLU A 91 -29.65 -5.05 -5.58
CA GLU A 91 -28.80 -4.61 -4.49
C GLU A 91 -27.60 -5.56 -4.51
N VAL A 92 -26.43 -5.02 -4.88
CA VAL A 92 -25.21 -5.82 -4.99
C VAL A 92 -24.86 -6.23 -3.58
N ALA A 93 -25.30 -7.42 -3.19
CA ALA A 93 -25.06 -7.98 -1.88
C ALA A 93 -23.55 -7.93 -1.65
N ILE A 94 -23.13 -7.08 -0.72
CA ILE A 94 -21.72 -6.94 -0.35
C ILE A 94 -21.29 -8.31 0.17
N PRO A 95 -20.35 -9.01 -0.50
CA PRO A 95 -19.97 -10.35 -0.06
C PRO A 95 -19.45 -10.28 1.37
N LEU A 96 -20.01 -11.10 2.25
CA LEU A 96 -19.61 -11.13 3.65
C LEU A 96 -18.12 -11.49 3.74
N PRO A 97 -17.34 -10.85 4.64
CA PRO A 97 -15.93 -11.18 4.81
C PRO A 97 -15.76 -12.69 5.06
N ARG A 98 -14.80 -13.32 4.37
CA ARG A 98 -14.52 -14.76 4.48
C ARG A 98 -14.07 -15.13 5.91
N MET A 99 -14.98 -15.44 6.82
CA MET A 99 -14.62 -15.88 8.17
C MET A 99 -14.00 -17.28 8.12
N HIS A 100 -12.71 -17.40 8.46
CA HIS A 100 -12.07 -18.70 8.64
C HIS A 100 -12.74 -19.44 9.82
N PRO A 101 -13.29 -20.64 9.63
CA PRO A 101 -13.92 -21.39 10.71
C PRO A 101 -12.88 -21.83 11.75
N PRO A 102 -13.26 -22.02 13.03
CA PRO A 102 -12.36 -22.56 14.04
C PRO A 102 -11.77 -23.91 13.60
N LEU A 103 -10.44 -24.00 13.54
CA LEU A 103 -9.74 -25.20 13.11
C LEU A 103 -9.90 -26.34 14.12
N SER A 104 -10.07 -27.57 13.64
CA SER A 104 -9.97 -28.76 14.48
C SER A 104 -8.55 -28.89 15.05
N PRO A 105 -8.31 -29.67 16.14
CA PRO A 105 -6.97 -29.87 16.67
C PRO A 105 -5.95 -30.39 15.64
N ALA A 106 -6.39 -31.26 14.71
CA ALA A 106 -5.54 -31.81 13.65
C ALA A 106 -5.25 -30.76 12.55
N ASP A 107 -6.25 -29.97 12.17
CA ASP A 107 -6.07 -28.88 11.19
C ASP A 107 -5.21 -27.75 11.77
N ALA A 108 -5.36 -27.45 13.05
CA ALA A 108 -4.57 -26.46 13.75
C ALA A 108 -3.09 -26.87 13.85
N ALA A 109 -2.81 -28.15 14.12
CA ALA A 109 -1.45 -28.69 14.08
C ALA A 109 -0.87 -28.59 12.65
N SER A 110 -1.66 -28.95 11.63
CA SER A 110 -1.26 -28.90 10.23
C SER A 110 -1.01 -27.46 9.75
N ALA A 111 -1.86 -26.51 10.13
CA ALA A 111 -1.68 -25.09 9.83
C ALA A 111 -0.45 -24.50 10.54
N THR A 112 -0.19 -24.91 11.79
CA THR A 112 1.04 -24.54 12.51
C THR A 112 2.29 -25.07 11.80
N ALA A 113 2.27 -26.31 11.31
CA ALA A 113 3.37 -26.86 10.52
C ALA A 113 3.59 -26.09 9.21
N ARG A 114 2.53 -25.76 8.47
CA ARG A 114 2.59 -24.90 7.27
C ARG A 114 3.16 -23.52 7.59
N ALA A 115 2.79 -22.90 8.71
CA ALA A 115 3.33 -21.61 9.13
C ALA A 115 4.83 -21.67 9.51
N VAL A 116 5.31 -22.79 10.07
CA VAL A 116 6.74 -23.03 10.29
C VAL A 116 7.50 -23.19 8.97
N ASP A 117 6.90 -23.81 7.95
CA ASP A 117 7.49 -23.87 6.61
C ASP A 117 7.43 -22.51 5.89
N MET A 118 6.37 -21.73 6.08
CA MET A 118 6.25 -20.36 5.57
C MET A 118 7.34 -19.44 6.15
N ARG A 119 7.75 -19.64 7.41
CA ARG A 119 8.92 -18.97 8.00
C ARG A 119 10.22 -19.34 7.26
N LYS A 120 10.38 -20.58 6.78
CA LYS A 120 11.54 -20.99 5.98
C LYS A 120 11.53 -20.29 4.61
N ARG A 121 10.38 -20.27 3.94
CA ARG A 121 10.16 -19.56 2.66
C ARG A 121 10.46 -18.06 2.79
N PHE A 122 9.92 -17.39 3.82
CA PHE A 122 10.24 -15.99 4.12
C PHE A 122 11.75 -15.77 4.25
N ALA A 123 12.47 -16.66 4.92
CA ALA A 123 13.92 -16.56 5.09
C ALA A 123 14.72 -16.80 3.79
N GLN A 124 14.14 -17.46 2.79
CA GLN A 124 14.74 -17.70 1.48
C GLN A 124 14.42 -16.58 0.49
N GLU A 125 13.16 -16.11 0.46
CA GLU A 125 12.62 -15.21 -0.55
C GLU A 125 12.80 -13.73 -0.20
N VAL A 126 12.69 -13.37 1.09
CA VAL A 126 12.84 -11.97 1.52
C VAL A 126 14.31 -11.65 1.77
N THR A 127 14.83 -10.67 1.02
CA THR A 127 16.25 -10.27 1.03
C THR A 127 16.58 -9.31 2.17
N ARG A 128 15.70 -8.33 2.43
CA ARG A 128 15.86 -7.30 3.49
C ARG A 128 15.11 -7.74 4.75
N ARG A 129 15.76 -8.56 5.58
CA ARG A 129 15.17 -9.13 6.81
C ARG A 129 15.73 -8.48 8.09
N LEU A 130 14.95 -8.54 9.17
CA LEU A 130 15.37 -8.15 10.52
C LEU A 130 15.51 -9.40 11.41
N ASN A 131 16.64 -9.49 12.13
CA ASN A 131 16.92 -10.60 13.04
C ASN A 131 16.34 -10.32 14.44
N VAL A 132 15.02 -10.42 14.58
CA VAL A 132 14.28 -10.10 15.81
C VAL A 132 14.53 -11.18 16.90
N PRO A 133 15.03 -10.83 18.11
CA PRO A 133 15.24 -11.79 19.20
C PRO A 133 13.94 -12.42 19.68
N ALA A 134 13.99 -13.68 20.15
CA ALA A 134 12.80 -14.44 20.55
C ALA A 134 11.99 -13.84 21.74
N SER A 135 12.59 -12.95 22.54
CA SER A 135 11.87 -12.12 23.52
C SER A 135 11.03 -11.03 22.85
N GLU A 136 11.62 -10.33 21.88
CA GLU A 136 10.96 -9.27 21.12
C GLU A 136 9.87 -9.85 20.20
N GLN A 137 10.08 -11.01 19.56
CA GLN A 137 9.03 -11.71 18.80
C GLN A 137 7.78 -11.96 19.65
N ARG A 138 7.95 -12.43 20.90
CA ARG A 138 6.83 -12.64 21.83
C ARG A 138 6.20 -11.32 22.27
N ALA A 139 7.00 -10.29 22.55
CA ALA A 139 6.50 -8.97 22.95
C ALA A 139 5.70 -8.29 21.83
N TYR A 140 6.11 -8.42 20.57
CA TYR A 140 5.35 -7.94 19.42
C TYR A 140 4.09 -8.78 19.18
N GLY A 141 4.14 -10.10 19.34
CA GLY A 141 2.93 -10.94 19.34
C GLY A 141 1.89 -10.54 20.40
N GLN A 142 2.33 -10.14 21.60
CA GLN A 142 1.45 -9.59 22.64
C GLN A 142 0.85 -8.23 22.26
N ARG A 143 1.63 -7.35 21.63
CA ARG A 143 1.14 -6.04 21.14
C ARG A 143 0.13 -6.20 20.00
N LEU A 144 0.38 -7.15 19.10
CA LEU A 144 -0.57 -7.56 18.06
C LEU A 144 -1.89 -8.01 18.68
N GLN A 145 -1.83 -8.91 19.68
CA GLN A 145 -3.02 -9.37 20.39
C GLN A 145 -3.80 -8.22 21.05
N GLN A 146 -3.10 -7.25 21.66
CA GLN A 146 -3.72 -6.07 22.27
C GLN A 146 -4.42 -5.19 21.23
N ALA A 147 -3.77 -4.93 20.09
CA ALA A 147 -4.33 -4.13 19.01
C ALA A 147 -5.56 -4.79 18.38
N LEU A 148 -5.51 -6.11 18.13
CA LEU A 148 -6.65 -6.88 17.60
C LEU A 148 -7.81 -6.90 18.60
N ALA A 149 -7.56 -7.22 19.88
CA ALA A 149 -8.59 -7.25 20.91
C ALA A 149 -9.28 -5.88 21.10
N ALA A 150 -8.53 -4.77 21.04
CA ALA A 150 -9.08 -3.42 21.10
C ALA A 150 -9.99 -3.05 19.91
N ASN A 151 -9.91 -3.82 18.81
CA ASN A 151 -10.74 -3.65 17.61
C ASN A 151 -11.77 -4.80 17.45
N GLY A 152 -12.10 -5.53 18.52
CA GLY A 152 -13.09 -6.61 18.50
C GLY A 152 -12.61 -7.94 17.88
N LEU A 153 -11.33 -8.05 17.54
CA LEU A 153 -10.73 -9.21 16.87
C LEU A 153 -9.92 -10.09 17.84
N ALA A 154 -10.34 -10.18 19.10
CA ALA A 154 -9.61 -10.89 20.15
C ALA A 154 -9.34 -12.37 19.81
N ASP A 155 -10.30 -13.04 19.16
CA ASP A 155 -10.24 -14.45 18.79
C ASP A 155 -9.66 -14.74 17.39
N LEU A 156 -9.23 -13.71 16.64
CA LEU A 156 -8.73 -13.85 15.27
C LEU A 156 -7.61 -14.89 15.16
N ALA A 157 -7.85 -15.98 14.46
CA ALA A 157 -6.92 -17.09 14.28
C ALA A 157 -7.19 -17.82 12.96
N GLY A 158 -6.30 -18.72 12.56
CA GLY A 158 -6.40 -19.44 11.28
C GLY A 158 -5.93 -18.64 10.06
N GLU A 159 -5.61 -17.35 10.23
CA GLU A 159 -5.06 -16.48 9.19
C GLU A 159 -3.75 -15.79 9.57
N TYR A 160 -2.98 -15.36 8.55
CA TYR A 160 -1.81 -14.50 8.74
C TYR A 160 -2.23 -13.05 9.04
N VAL A 161 -1.40 -12.35 9.80
CA VAL A 161 -1.59 -10.91 10.08
C VAL A 161 -0.28 -10.18 9.82
N VAL A 162 -0.36 -9.10 9.03
CA VAL A 162 0.77 -8.18 8.79
C VAL A 162 0.70 -7.08 9.85
N MET A 163 1.80 -6.83 10.56
CA MET A 163 1.87 -5.75 11.56
C MET A 163 3.03 -4.81 11.27
N VAL A 164 2.83 -3.51 11.42
CA VAL A 164 3.84 -2.46 11.26
C VAL A 164 4.00 -1.70 12.59
N ASP A 165 5.25 -1.53 13.03
CA ASP A 165 5.61 -0.58 14.09
C ASP A 165 6.15 0.70 13.48
N ARG A 166 5.31 1.75 13.46
CA ARG A 166 5.64 3.08 12.95
C ARG A 166 6.45 3.94 13.94
N ALA A 167 6.85 3.42 15.10
CA ALA A 167 7.74 4.15 16.02
C ALA A 167 9.03 4.59 15.27
N PRO A 168 9.48 5.86 15.38
CA PRO A 168 10.64 6.37 14.62
C PRO A 168 11.97 5.64 14.90
N ALA A 169 12.07 4.98 16.06
CA ALA A 169 13.22 4.19 16.46
C ALA A 169 13.12 2.70 16.06
N VAL A 170 12.01 2.25 15.47
CA VAL A 170 11.82 0.84 15.07
C VAL A 170 11.66 0.73 13.55
N GLN A 171 10.55 1.21 12.99
CA GLN A 171 10.29 1.16 11.53
C GLN A 171 10.42 -0.25 10.96
N ALA A 172 9.64 -1.18 11.51
CA ALA A 172 9.66 -2.60 11.14
C ALA A 172 8.25 -3.10 10.78
N LEU A 173 8.19 -4.02 9.83
CA LEU A 173 7.02 -4.86 9.55
C LEU A 173 7.31 -6.29 10.01
N PHE A 174 6.29 -6.94 10.54
CA PHE A 174 6.28 -8.33 10.98
C PHE A 174 5.11 -9.06 10.31
N ILE A 175 5.29 -10.35 10.01
CA ILE A 175 4.19 -11.25 9.65
C ILE A 175 4.03 -12.25 10.79
N TYR A 176 2.79 -12.44 11.26
CA TYR A 176 2.44 -13.36 12.35
C TYR A 176 1.36 -14.35 11.91
N PHE A 177 1.31 -15.50 12.59
CA PHE A 177 0.26 -16.50 12.45
C PHE A 177 -0.08 -17.11 13.82
N ARG A 178 -1.34 -17.54 14.02
CA ARG A 178 -1.70 -18.52 15.06
C ARG A 178 -2.86 -19.39 14.57
N ALA A 179 -2.83 -20.69 14.89
CA ALA A 179 -3.84 -21.62 14.39
C ALA A 179 -5.18 -21.52 15.13
N THR A 180 -5.16 -21.28 16.44
CA THR A 180 -6.35 -21.04 17.29
C THR A 180 -6.13 -19.84 18.20
N SER A 181 -7.20 -19.26 18.77
CA SER A 181 -7.09 -18.12 19.68
C SER A 181 -6.30 -18.43 20.96
N ALA A 182 -6.28 -19.70 21.38
CA ALA A 182 -5.48 -20.19 22.50
C ALA A 182 -3.97 -20.32 22.19
N ASN A 183 -3.56 -20.32 20.92
CA ASN A 183 -2.14 -20.40 20.56
C ASN A 183 -1.46 -19.02 20.67
N ALA A 184 -0.20 -19.03 21.10
CA ALA A 184 0.66 -17.85 21.01
C ALA A 184 0.99 -17.51 19.54
N TRP A 185 1.13 -16.22 19.24
CA TRP A 185 1.50 -15.72 17.92
C TRP A 185 2.91 -16.18 17.50
N LEU A 186 2.98 -16.87 16.36
CA LEU A 186 4.21 -17.33 15.71
C LEU A 186 4.67 -16.27 14.69
N MET A 187 5.84 -15.64 14.92
CA MET A 187 6.41 -14.72 13.92
C MET A 187 6.92 -15.49 12.70
N ILE A 188 6.40 -15.21 11.52
CA ILE A 188 6.86 -15.77 10.23
C ILE A 188 8.13 -15.08 9.78
N GLY A 189 8.20 -13.75 9.93
CA GLY A 189 9.31 -12.95 9.48
C GLY A 189 9.18 -11.48 9.86
N ALA A 190 10.26 -10.72 9.65
CA ALA A 190 10.28 -9.27 9.82
C ALA A 190 11.23 -8.59 8.83
N ALA A 191 10.91 -7.35 8.46
CA ALA A 191 11.64 -6.54 7.49
C ALA A 191 11.64 -5.04 7.90
N PRO A 192 12.64 -4.25 7.49
CA PRO A 192 12.59 -2.80 7.69
C PRO A 192 11.58 -2.17 6.74
N VAL A 193 10.90 -1.11 7.20
CA VAL A 193 9.96 -0.31 6.39
C VAL A 193 10.29 1.17 6.47
N ALA A 194 9.60 1.98 5.68
CA ALA A 194 9.55 3.42 5.88
C ALA A 194 8.09 3.88 5.95
N THR A 195 7.72 4.50 7.07
CA THR A 195 6.40 5.08 7.29
C THR A 195 6.45 6.61 7.12
N GLY A 196 5.28 7.25 7.24
CA GLY A 196 5.10 8.68 7.04
C GLY A 196 6.09 9.55 7.81
N LEU A 197 6.72 10.48 7.10
CA LEU A 197 7.67 11.47 7.63
C LEU A 197 6.97 12.85 7.72
N PRO A 198 6.28 13.16 8.83
CA PRO A 198 5.64 14.48 9.00
C PRO A 198 6.69 15.60 9.01
N GLY A 199 6.25 16.81 8.64
CA GLY A 199 7.08 18.03 8.58
C GLY A 199 7.11 18.71 7.21
N LYS A 200 6.48 18.13 6.18
CA LYS A 200 6.38 18.69 4.82
C LYS A 200 4.94 18.68 4.33
N TYR A 201 4.60 19.57 3.40
CA TYR A 201 3.29 19.60 2.74
C TYR A 201 2.95 18.22 2.15
N ASP A 202 1.72 17.76 2.35
CA ASP A 202 1.23 16.44 1.92
C ASP A 202 1.91 15.22 2.59
N HIS A 203 2.64 15.44 3.70
CA HIS A 203 3.20 14.34 4.50
C HIS A 203 2.40 14.09 5.78
N PHE A 204 1.64 13.01 5.80
CA PHE A 204 0.93 12.50 6.95
C PHE A 204 1.87 11.67 7.86
N THR A 205 1.54 11.63 9.14
CA THR A 205 1.96 10.50 9.98
C THR A 205 1.17 9.26 9.52
N THR A 206 1.79 8.09 9.37
CA THR A 206 1.04 6.85 9.02
C THR A 206 -0.01 6.54 10.10
N PRO A 207 -1.28 6.26 9.76
CA PRO A 207 -2.35 6.08 10.73
C PRO A 207 -2.13 4.86 11.63
N LEU A 208 -2.78 4.84 12.79
CA LEU A 208 -2.81 3.69 13.71
C LEU A 208 -4.15 2.97 13.60
N GLY A 209 -4.16 1.65 13.79
CA GLY A 209 -5.39 0.86 13.78
C GLY A 209 -5.21 -0.54 13.21
N VAL A 210 -6.35 -1.20 12.98
CA VAL A 210 -6.45 -2.45 12.24
C VAL A 210 -7.20 -2.14 10.94
N PHE A 211 -6.58 -2.43 9.80
CA PHE A 211 -7.08 -2.12 8.47
C PHE A 211 -7.37 -3.42 7.72
N THR A 212 -8.62 -3.58 7.27
CA THR A 212 -9.04 -4.71 6.44
C THR A 212 -8.66 -4.44 4.99
N HIS A 213 -7.93 -5.37 4.37
CA HIS A 213 -7.67 -5.40 2.95
C HIS A 213 -8.84 -6.08 2.22
N THR A 214 -9.45 -5.38 1.27
CA THR A 214 -10.62 -5.88 0.54
C THR A 214 -10.64 -5.30 -0.89
N PRO A 215 -11.02 -6.09 -1.92
CA PRO A 215 -11.33 -5.61 -3.26
C PRO A 215 -12.28 -4.41 -3.39
N ASP A 216 -13.00 -4.03 -2.34
CA ASP A 216 -13.82 -2.80 -2.33
C ASP A 216 -12.94 -1.54 -2.38
N ASN A 217 -11.69 -1.65 -1.92
CA ASN A 217 -10.60 -0.74 -2.25
C ASN A 217 -9.65 -1.45 -3.23
N MET A 218 -9.95 -1.36 -4.53
CA MET A 218 -9.15 -2.04 -5.54
C MET A 218 -7.67 -1.65 -5.50
N ASP A 219 -6.82 -2.67 -5.41
CA ASP A 219 -5.38 -2.59 -5.58
C ASP A 219 -4.93 -2.14 -6.97
N PHE A 220 -3.63 -1.90 -7.10
CA PHE A 220 -2.95 -1.61 -8.36
C PHE A 220 -1.69 -2.45 -8.52
N ARG A 221 -1.15 -2.50 -9.74
CA ARG A 221 0.20 -3.00 -10.03
C ARG A 221 1.05 -1.86 -10.58
N ALA A 222 2.28 -1.74 -10.08
CA ALA A 222 3.19 -0.66 -10.45
C ALA A 222 3.62 -0.77 -11.92
N GLU A 223 3.64 0.34 -12.66
CA GLU A 223 4.20 0.38 -14.01
C GLU A 223 5.73 0.24 -14.03
N GLY A 224 6.39 0.58 -12.92
CA GLY A 224 7.85 0.63 -12.79
C GLY A 224 8.51 1.84 -13.47
N THR A 225 7.73 2.84 -13.85
CA THR A 225 8.15 4.12 -14.42
C THR A 225 8.86 4.99 -13.38
N THR A 226 9.78 5.83 -13.83
CA THR A 226 10.51 6.79 -12.97
C THR A 226 9.89 8.17 -13.05
N ASN A 227 9.72 8.85 -11.92
CA ASN A 227 9.41 10.28 -11.86
C ASN A 227 10.64 11.15 -12.20
N ASP A 228 10.48 12.48 -12.21
CA ASP A 228 11.52 13.46 -12.53
C ASP A 228 12.80 13.36 -11.66
N ASN A 229 12.71 12.74 -10.47
CA ASN A 229 13.86 12.50 -9.60
C ASN A 229 14.60 11.18 -9.91
N GLY A 230 14.18 10.45 -10.94
CA GLY A 230 14.71 9.13 -11.29
C GLY A 230 14.34 8.03 -10.28
N ILE A 231 13.21 8.18 -9.58
CA ILE A 231 12.68 7.24 -8.59
C ILE A 231 11.43 6.56 -9.14
N ARG A 232 11.32 5.25 -8.97
CA ARG A 232 10.08 4.49 -9.18
C ARG A 232 9.26 4.46 -7.88
N GLY A 233 8.25 5.32 -7.77
CA GLY A 233 7.50 5.56 -6.51
C GLY A 233 6.98 4.27 -5.85
N TYR A 234 6.26 3.45 -6.62
CA TYR A 234 5.73 2.15 -6.20
C TYR A 234 6.70 0.96 -6.42
N GLY A 235 7.99 1.22 -6.60
CA GLY A 235 9.01 0.20 -6.86
C GLY A 235 9.08 -0.24 -8.33
N ARG A 236 9.61 -1.44 -8.58
CA ARG A 236 9.74 -1.98 -9.94
C ARG A 236 8.37 -2.28 -10.56
N ARG A 237 8.37 -2.54 -11.88
CA ARG A 237 7.16 -2.97 -12.60
C ARG A 237 6.58 -4.23 -11.94
N ASP A 238 5.26 -4.33 -11.95
CA ASP A 238 4.47 -5.47 -11.48
C ASP A 238 4.48 -5.70 -9.95
N MET A 239 4.98 -4.74 -9.17
CA MET A 239 4.80 -4.75 -7.71
C MET A 239 3.35 -4.41 -7.33
N ARG A 240 2.80 -5.09 -6.33
CA ARG A 240 1.44 -4.89 -5.81
C ARG A 240 1.39 -3.62 -4.96
N ILE A 241 0.40 -2.75 -5.19
CA ILE A 241 0.03 -1.67 -4.27
C ILE A 241 -1.22 -2.15 -3.54
N TYR A 242 -1.07 -2.44 -2.25
CA TYR A 242 -2.17 -2.80 -1.35
C TYR A 242 -2.89 -1.54 -0.89
N ASP A 243 -4.18 -1.42 -1.18
CA ASP A 243 -4.98 -0.24 -0.87
C ASP A 243 -5.96 -0.50 0.29
N PHE A 244 -5.79 0.24 1.39
CA PHE A 244 -6.61 0.14 2.60
C PHE A 244 -7.69 1.21 2.68
N GLY A 245 -7.88 1.97 1.61
CA GLY A 245 -8.94 2.94 1.47
C GLY A 245 -8.59 4.36 1.92
N TRP A 246 -9.64 5.17 2.04
CA TRP A 246 -9.54 6.51 2.61
C TRP A 246 -9.64 6.43 4.13
N VAL A 247 -8.65 6.98 4.83
CA VAL A 247 -8.58 6.97 6.30
C VAL A 247 -8.12 8.33 6.81
N ASP A 248 -8.66 8.76 7.94
CA ASP A 248 -8.23 9.98 8.61
C ASP A 248 -6.86 9.79 9.27
N SER A 249 -5.93 10.71 9.02
CA SER A 249 -4.64 10.74 9.70
C SER A 249 -4.14 12.15 10.02
N GLU A 250 -3.17 12.22 10.92
CA GLU A 250 -2.50 13.45 11.33
C GLU A 250 -1.68 14.05 10.18
N ARG A 251 -2.02 15.28 9.78
CA ARG A 251 -1.24 16.09 8.86
C ARG A 251 0.04 16.56 9.54
N GLY A 252 1.19 16.19 9.00
CA GLY A 252 2.48 16.70 9.43
C GLY A 252 2.81 18.13 8.97
N TRP A 253 1.84 18.93 8.53
CA TRP A 253 2.09 20.24 7.92
C TRP A 253 1.00 21.28 8.20
N GLY A 254 1.27 22.52 7.80
CA GLY A 254 0.38 23.66 8.03
C GLY A 254 0.23 23.90 9.53
N LYS A 255 -1.02 23.98 10.01
CA LYS A 255 -1.35 24.08 11.44
C LYS A 255 -1.50 22.70 12.13
N GLY A 256 -1.04 21.62 11.49
CA GLY A 256 -1.33 20.24 11.91
C GLY A 256 -2.81 19.88 11.72
N GLY A 257 -3.33 19.00 12.57
CA GLY A 257 -4.72 18.53 12.55
C GLY A 257 -4.91 17.25 11.73
N VAL A 258 -6.17 16.82 11.54
CA VAL A 258 -6.52 15.56 10.86
C VAL A 258 -7.11 15.82 9.48
N SER A 259 -6.77 14.97 8.50
CA SER A 259 -7.36 14.92 7.14
C SER A 259 -7.43 13.47 6.66
N ALA A 260 -8.40 13.19 5.78
CA ALA A 260 -8.41 11.98 5.00
C ALA A 260 -7.18 11.87 4.09
N MET A 261 -6.59 10.68 4.03
CA MET A 261 -5.55 10.26 3.10
C MET A 261 -5.89 8.90 2.49
N ARG A 262 -5.40 8.60 1.29
CA ARG A 262 -5.44 7.23 0.76
C ARG A 262 -4.31 6.44 1.40
N PHE A 263 -4.63 5.41 2.18
CA PHE A 263 -3.63 4.63 2.91
C PHE A 263 -3.25 3.37 2.15
N GLN A 264 -1.96 3.23 1.85
CA GLN A 264 -1.44 2.17 1.01
C GLN A 264 -0.17 1.55 1.60
N MET A 265 0.07 0.28 1.27
CA MET A 265 1.35 -0.41 1.46
C MET A 265 1.89 -0.84 0.09
N HIS A 266 3.16 -0.54 -0.20
CA HIS A 266 3.71 -0.79 -1.53
C HIS A 266 5.22 -1.04 -1.53
N ALA A 267 5.71 -1.68 -2.58
CA ALA A 267 7.14 -1.83 -2.81
C ALA A 267 7.84 -0.47 -2.97
N THR A 268 9.13 -0.45 -2.67
CA THR A 268 10.00 0.72 -2.72
C THR A 268 10.94 0.63 -3.93
N ASP A 269 11.44 1.73 -4.48
CA ASP A 269 12.50 1.69 -5.49
C ASP A 269 13.75 0.96 -4.94
N PRO A 270 14.15 -0.21 -5.48
CA PRO A 270 15.21 -1.03 -4.91
C PRO A 270 16.62 -0.44 -5.10
N GLU A 271 16.78 0.46 -6.08
CA GLU A 271 18.05 1.11 -6.41
C GLU A 271 18.25 2.41 -5.61
N ARG A 272 17.17 3.15 -5.35
CA ARG A 272 17.18 4.49 -4.75
C ARG A 272 16.76 4.54 -3.28
N LEU A 273 15.62 3.93 -2.93
CA LEU A 273 14.92 4.20 -1.68
C LEU A 273 14.84 2.99 -0.73
N GLU A 274 14.81 1.76 -1.26
CA GLU A 274 14.90 0.54 -0.44
C GLU A 274 16.15 0.49 0.47
N PRO A 275 17.33 1.02 0.07
CA PRO A 275 18.49 1.12 0.95
C PRO A 275 18.25 1.89 2.26
N VAL A 276 17.34 2.88 2.27
CA VAL A 276 17.07 3.73 3.45
C VAL A 276 15.87 3.27 4.30
N LEU A 277 15.23 2.14 3.97
CA LEU A 277 14.22 1.54 4.87
C LEU A 277 14.81 1.27 6.28
N GLY A 278 13.96 1.42 7.30
CA GLY A 278 14.33 1.47 8.71
C GLY A 278 14.20 2.85 9.35
N ILE A 279 13.72 3.86 8.60
CA ILE A 279 13.47 5.24 9.05
C ILE A 279 12.14 5.75 8.47
N ARG A 280 11.54 6.78 9.07
CA ARG A 280 10.38 7.47 8.46
C ARG A 280 10.81 8.17 7.18
N HIS A 281 10.20 7.82 6.05
CA HIS A 281 10.57 8.29 4.72
C HIS A 281 9.46 7.99 3.68
N SER A 282 8.23 8.44 3.92
CA SER A 282 7.12 8.45 2.95
C SER A 282 6.17 9.63 3.23
N LYS A 283 5.20 9.88 2.35
CA LYS A 283 4.09 10.82 2.60
C LYS A 283 3.00 10.29 3.56
N GLY A 284 3.08 9.04 4.01
CA GLY A 284 2.07 8.44 4.89
C GLY A 284 1.86 6.94 4.65
N CYS A 285 2.18 6.45 3.45
CA CYS A 285 2.15 5.03 3.09
C CYS A 285 3.18 4.19 3.85
N VAL A 286 2.98 2.86 3.87
CA VAL A 286 4.00 1.90 4.33
C VAL A 286 4.82 1.44 3.13
N ARG A 287 6.05 1.96 3.01
CA ARG A 287 7.03 1.53 2.01
C ARG A 287 7.75 0.26 2.49
N ILE A 288 7.68 -0.81 1.70
CA ILE A 288 8.27 -2.13 2.01
C ILE A 288 9.34 -2.54 0.99
N PRO A 289 10.24 -3.48 1.31
CA PRO A 289 11.19 -4.03 0.34
C PRO A 289 10.48 -4.73 -0.83
N ALA A 290 11.03 -4.65 -2.04
CA ALA A 290 10.43 -5.29 -3.22
C ALA A 290 10.27 -6.82 -3.04
N SER A 291 11.27 -7.50 -2.45
CA SER A 291 11.19 -8.94 -2.16
C SER A 291 10.11 -9.30 -1.14
N LEU A 292 9.79 -8.41 -0.19
CA LEU A 292 8.68 -8.62 0.74
C LEU A 292 7.33 -8.43 0.04
N ASN A 293 7.22 -7.44 -0.86
CA ASN A 293 6.02 -7.23 -1.66
C ASN A 293 5.69 -8.48 -2.50
N THR A 294 6.69 -9.00 -3.23
CA THR A 294 6.56 -10.25 -3.99
C THR A 294 6.18 -11.44 -3.10
N PHE A 295 6.74 -11.56 -1.89
CA PHE A 295 6.38 -12.63 -0.94
C PHE A 295 4.91 -12.56 -0.48
N ILE A 296 4.42 -11.36 -0.14
CA ILE A 296 3.03 -11.13 0.30
C ILE A 296 2.06 -11.42 -0.85
N ASP A 297 2.35 -10.95 -2.06
CA ASP A 297 1.54 -11.14 -3.28
C ASP A 297 1.54 -12.59 -3.75
N ARG A 298 2.72 -13.25 -3.75
CA ARG A 298 2.87 -14.66 -4.15
C ARG A 298 2.07 -15.59 -3.27
N HIS A 299 2.06 -15.38 -1.95
CA HIS A 299 1.46 -16.31 -0.99
C HIS A 299 0.08 -15.91 -0.47
N GLY A 300 -0.52 -14.82 -0.99
CA GLY A 300 -1.86 -14.39 -0.57
C GLY A 300 -1.94 -13.94 0.89
N MET A 301 -0.85 -13.38 1.44
CA MET A 301 -0.75 -13.02 2.87
C MET A 301 -1.77 -11.96 3.33
N LEU A 302 -2.38 -11.25 2.39
CA LEU A 302 -3.46 -10.28 2.59
C LEU A 302 -4.67 -10.50 1.66
N ASP A 303 -4.69 -11.56 0.85
CA ASP A 303 -5.65 -11.72 -0.26
C ASP A 303 -6.96 -12.44 0.14
N ALA A 304 -7.28 -12.68 1.43
CA ALA A 304 -8.39 -13.56 1.82
C ALA A 304 -9.77 -13.18 1.22
N ASP A 305 -10.09 -11.88 1.13
CA ASP A 305 -11.33 -11.38 0.51
C ASP A 305 -11.20 -11.14 -1.02
N TYR A 306 -9.97 -11.16 -1.56
CA TYR A 306 -9.72 -11.26 -3.00
C TYR A 306 -9.99 -12.69 -3.49
N ASP A 307 -9.43 -13.69 -2.81
CA ASP A 307 -9.50 -15.10 -3.18
C ASP A 307 -10.91 -15.68 -2.93
N ALA A 308 -11.62 -15.25 -1.87
CA ALA A 308 -13.04 -15.60 -1.67
C ALA A 308 -13.91 -15.20 -2.87
N ARG A 309 -13.73 -13.97 -3.35
CA ARG A 309 -14.48 -13.43 -4.50
C ARG A 309 -13.99 -14.04 -5.83
N ALA A 310 -12.75 -14.53 -5.89
CA ALA A 310 -12.24 -15.26 -7.05
C ALA A 310 -12.84 -16.67 -7.16
N GLU A 311 -13.05 -17.37 -6.04
CA GLU A 311 -13.78 -18.64 -5.96
C GLU A 311 -15.26 -18.50 -6.38
N GLU A 312 -15.87 -17.35 -6.10
CA GLU A 312 -17.20 -16.95 -6.62
C GLU A 312 -17.19 -16.63 -8.14
N GLY A 313 -16.05 -16.76 -8.82
CA GLY A 313 -15.90 -16.55 -10.26
C GLY A 313 -15.58 -15.11 -10.68
N ARG A 314 -15.28 -14.19 -9.75
CA ARG A 314 -14.84 -12.83 -10.11
C ARG A 314 -13.37 -12.85 -10.55
N SER A 315 -13.04 -12.12 -11.62
CA SER A 315 -11.66 -11.98 -12.08
C SER A 315 -11.05 -10.66 -11.61
N PHE A 316 -9.82 -10.73 -11.09
CA PHE A 316 -9.09 -9.59 -10.57
C PHE A 316 -7.71 -9.53 -11.22
N TRP A 317 -7.51 -8.56 -12.13
CA TRP A 317 -6.23 -8.34 -12.85
C TRP A 317 -5.04 -8.05 -11.91
N VAL A 318 -5.32 -7.63 -10.68
CA VAL A 318 -4.32 -7.37 -9.63
C VAL A 318 -3.75 -8.64 -9.01
N LEU A 319 -4.39 -9.80 -9.17
CA LEU A 319 -3.88 -11.07 -8.62
C LEU A 319 -2.85 -11.66 -9.58
N HIS A 320 -1.63 -11.91 -9.10
CA HIS A 320 -0.56 -12.44 -9.95
C HIS A 320 -0.93 -13.88 -10.43
N PRO A 321 -0.68 -14.24 -11.71
CA PRO A 321 -1.03 -15.57 -12.21
C PRO A 321 -0.14 -16.68 -11.63
N GLY A 322 1.10 -16.36 -11.24
CA GLY A 322 2.06 -17.30 -10.65
C GLY A 322 2.07 -17.34 -9.12
N ARG A 323 0.91 -17.20 -8.46
CA ARG A 323 0.78 -17.30 -6.99
C ARG A 323 0.92 -18.76 -6.51
N ASP A 324 1.38 -18.90 -5.28
CA ASP A 324 1.48 -20.12 -4.49
C ASP A 324 0.77 -19.83 -3.15
N ILE A 325 -0.55 -19.64 -3.22
CA ILE A 325 -1.35 -19.13 -2.09
C ILE A 325 -1.34 -20.11 -0.90
N THR A 326 -1.33 -19.54 0.30
CA THR A 326 -1.51 -20.32 1.53
C THR A 326 -3.00 -20.57 1.79
N PRO A 327 -3.43 -21.75 2.29
CA PRO A 327 -4.84 -22.02 2.62
C PRO A 327 -5.27 -21.40 3.98
N ASN A 328 -4.66 -20.28 4.33
CA ASN A 328 -4.74 -19.60 5.63
C ASN A 328 -4.55 -18.09 5.41
N GLU A 329 -5.06 -17.57 4.30
CA GLU A 329 -4.90 -16.21 3.81
C GLU A 329 -5.32 -15.19 4.86
N GLY A 330 -4.51 -14.15 5.03
CA GLY A 330 -4.82 -13.00 5.87
C GLY A 330 -5.64 -11.94 5.15
N ARG A 331 -6.20 -11.00 5.91
CA ARG A 331 -6.72 -9.72 5.40
C ARG A 331 -6.27 -8.48 6.16
N TYR A 332 -5.58 -8.64 7.29
CA TYR A 332 -5.36 -7.54 8.23
C TYR A 332 -3.95 -6.96 8.16
N LEU A 333 -3.89 -5.64 7.94
CA LEU A 333 -2.73 -4.81 8.27
C LEU A 333 -2.97 -4.13 9.62
N VAL A 334 -2.13 -4.36 10.60
CA VAL A 334 -2.18 -3.73 11.93
C VAL A 334 -1.05 -2.72 12.04
N VAL A 335 -1.35 -1.46 12.33
CA VAL A 335 -0.33 -0.42 12.54
C VAL A 335 -0.33 0.03 14.00
N ILE A 336 0.81 -0.20 14.67
CA ILE A 336 1.07 0.20 16.06
C ILE A 336 2.20 1.23 16.12
N ASP A 337 2.26 1.97 17.23
CA ASP A 337 3.43 2.77 17.61
C ASP A 337 3.89 2.27 18.98
N THR A 338 5.08 1.66 19.07
CA THR A 338 5.60 1.24 20.38
C THR A 338 6.07 2.39 21.27
N ALA A 339 6.08 3.63 20.76
CA ALA A 339 6.65 4.82 21.41
C ALA A 339 8.09 4.61 21.93
N ARG A 340 8.81 3.61 21.40
CA ARG A 340 10.16 3.26 21.84
C ARG A 340 11.10 4.43 21.52
N LYS A 341 11.74 4.99 22.55
CA LYS A 341 12.65 6.14 22.41
C LYS A 341 14.04 5.72 21.90
N THR A 342 14.53 4.56 22.33
CA THR A 342 15.84 4.02 21.99
C THR A 342 15.73 2.97 20.88
N ARG A 343 16.49 3.14 19.80
CA ARG A 343 16.52 2.17 18.69
C ARG A 343 17.12 0.84 19.16
N PRO A 344 16.43 -0.30 18.98
CA PRO A 344 16.97 -1.60 19.37
C PRO A 344 17.97 -2.10 18.32
N ALA A 345 18.97 -2.87 18.75
CA ALA A 345 20.03 -3.37 17.88
C ALA A 345 19.53 -4.24 16.71
N TRP A 346 18.36 -4.90 16.86
CA TRP A 346 17.73 -5.72 15.83
C TRP A 346 16.99 -4.91 14.75
N ALA A 347 16.75 -3.61 14.95
CA ALA A 347 16.22 -2.66 13.97
C ALA A 347 17.23 -1.54 13.71
N PRO A 348 18.41 -1.83 13.14
CA PRO A 348 19.46 -0.83 12.93
C PRO A 348 19.01 0.27 11.96
N LEU A 349 19.66 1.44 12.04
CA LEU A 349 19.54 2.44 10.99
C LEU A 349 20.12 1.92 9.67
N PRO A 350 19.63 2.40 8.51
CA PRO A 350 20.32 2.19 7.25
C PRO A 350 21.75 2.75 7.33
N GLY A 351 22.72 2.01 6.80
CA GLY A 351 24.13 2.42 6.84
C GLY A 351 24.37 3.74 6.11
N ARG A 352 25.40 4.50 6.50
CA ARG A 352 25.71 5.84 5.93
C ARG A 352 25.71 5.88 4.40
N ASN A 353 26.23 4.83 3.75
CA ASN A 353 26.32 4.72 2.29
C ASN A 353 24.95 4.52 1.60
N ALA A 354 23.88 4.17 2.33
CA ALA A 354 22.54 4.08 1.77
C ALA A 354 22.02 5.45 1.32
N TRP A 355 22.33 6.50 2.08
CA TRP A 355 21.93 7.87 1.78
C TRP A 355 22.53 8.42 0.48
N ALA A 356 23.72 7.96 0.09
CA ALA A 356 24.36 8.34 -1.17
C ALA A 356 23.59 7.89 -2.41
N LYS A 357 22.62 6.96 -2.28
CA LYS A 357 21.75 6.50 -3.38
C LYS A 357 20.47 7.31 -3.53
N VAL A 358 20.05 8.03 -2.48
CA VAL A 358 18.84 8.85 -2.46
C VAL A 358 19.11 10.15 -3.23
N PRO A 359 18.37 10.45 -4.32
CA PRO A 359 18.54 11.72 -5.04
C PRO A 359 18.02 12.90 -4.20
N LYS A 360 18.46 14.11 -4.54
CA LYS A 360 17.96 15.34 -3.92
C LYS A 360 16.44 15.43 -4.10
N GLY A 361 15.69 15.61 -3.01
CA GLY A 361 14.21 15.60 -3.04
C GLY A 361 13.57 14.20 -3.00
N GLY A 362 14.37 13.13 -2.95
CA GLY A 362 13.87 11.75 -2.85
C GLY A 362 13.09 11.43 -1.58
N ASP A 363 13.13 12.32 -0.58
CA ASP A 363 12.29 12.27 0.62
C ASP A 363 10.86 12.79 0.40
N THR A 364 10.58 13.47 -0.72
CA THR A 364 9.25 13.93 -1.17
C THR A 364 8.71 13.18 -2.38
N ALA A 365 9.51 12.29 -2.95
CA ALA A 365 9.20 11.53 -4.15
C ALA A 365 8.47 10.23 -3.81
N ASP A 366 7.15 10.31 -3.64
CA ASP A 366 6.20 9.24 -3.95
C ASP A 366 5.73 9.46 -5.40
#